data_AF-A6X254-F1
#
_entry.id   AF-A6X254-F1
#
_cell.length_a   1.000
_cell.length_b   1.000
_cell.length_c   1.000
_cell.angle_alpha   90.00
_cell.angle_beta   90.00
_cell.angle_gamma   90.00
#
_symmetry.space_group_name_H-M   'P 1'
#
loop_
_entity.id
_entity.type
_entity.pdbx_description
1 polymer ?
#
loop_
_entity_poly.entity_id
_entity_poly.type
_entity_poly.pdbx_seq_one_letter_code
_entity_poly.pdbx_strand_id
1 'polypeptide(L)'
;MEQHFQMFAWYNRWANELLYAAAADLSDEEYRLDLGLFFGSIHRTLNHLLVTDRIWMKRFTGEGDHPKQLDAIITDNFITLRDLRHAEDERICRYTDSLNADKLAGRFTYTTVSDLRTMSQRLAPSLAHLFNHQTHHRGQIHAALTRLGTDAPSLDLSQFQRTEGGRRFA
;
A
#
# COMPACT_ATOMS: atom_id res chain seq x y z
N MET A 1 -1.60 13.22 -16.26
CA MET A 1 -0.81 12.62 -15.15
C MET A 1 -1.63 12.53 -13.87
N GLU A 2 -2.54 13.47 -13.59
CA GLU A 2 -3.46 13.43 -12.44
C GLU A 2 -4.27 12.13 -12.38
N GLN A 3 -5.08 11.85 -13.42
CA GLN A 3 -5.88 10.61 -13.49
C GLN A 3 -5.05 9.34 -13.37
N HIS A 4 -3.77 9.36 -13.77
CA HIS A 4 -2.90 8.19 -13.68
C HIS A 4 -2.62 7.80 -12.23
N PHE A 5 -2.24 8.77 -11.38
CA PHE A 5 -1.98 8.49 -9.96
C PHE A 5 -3.26 8.31 -9.14
N GLN A 6 -4.36 8.98 -9.52
CA GLN A 6 -5.68 8.70 -8.96
C GLN A 6 -6.09 7.24 -9.25
N MET A 7 -5.99 6.80 -10.51
CA MET A 7 -6.28 5.42 -10.89
C MET A 7 -5.47 4.44 -10.04
N PHE A 8 -4.16 4.66 -9.90
CA PHE A 8 -3.31 3.79 -9.08
C PHE A 8 -3.68 3.81 -7.59
N ALA A 9 -4.06 4.95 -7.01
CA ALA A 9 -4.53 5.02 -5.62
C ALA A 9 -5.80 4.21 -5.39
N TRP A 10 -6.78 4.39 -6.28
CA TRP A 10 -8.06 3.70 -6.18
C TRP A 10 -7.95 2.20 -6.51
N TYR A 11 -7.09 1.84 -7.46
CA TYR A 11 -6.69 0.46 -7.72
C TYR A 11 -5.98 -0.16 -6.51
N ASN A 12 -5.06 0.58 -5.88
CA ASN A 12 -4.33 0.13 -4.71
C ASN A 12 -5.29 -0.27 -3.60
N ARG A 13 -6.23 0.63 -3.27
CA ARG A 13 -7.32 0.35 -2.31
C ARG A 13 -8.07 -0.92 -2.67
N TRP A 14 -8.61 -1.01 -3.88
CA TRP A 14 -9.37 -2.19 -4.32
C TRP A 14 -8.57 -3.50 -4.21
N ALA A 15 -7.30 -3.49 -4.65
CA ALA A 15 -6.44 -4.66 -4.60
C ALA A 15 -6.12 -5.08 -3.15
N ASN A 16 -5.93 -4.13 -2.24
CA ASN A 16 -5.74 -4.44 -0.83
C ASN A 16 -7.02 -5.02 -0.23
N GLU A 17 -8.19 -4.46 -0.52
CA GLU A 17 -9.47 -4.98 -0.04
C GLU A 17 -9.66 -6.46 -0.41
N LEU A 18 -9.31 -6.85 -1.64
CA LEU A 18 -9.34 -8.24 -2.09
C LEU A 18 -8.37 -9.14 -1.32
N LEU A 19 -7.12 -8.70 -1.12
CA LEU A 19 -6.13 -9.49 -0.40
C LEU A 19 -6.46 -9.63 1.09
N TYR A 20 -6.96 -8.57 1.73
CA TYR A 20 -7.42 -8.64 3.12
C TYR A 20 -8.67 -9.51 3.24
N ALA A 21 -9.55 -9.56 2.24
CA ALA A 21 -10.65 -10.51 2.24
C ALA A 21 -10.14 -11.96 2.18
N ALA A 22 -9.24 -12.28 1.23
CA ALA A 22 -8.65 -13.61 1.13
C ALA A 22 -7.85 -14.03 2.38
N ALA A 23 -7.11 -13.10 2.99
CA ALA A 23 -6.36 -13.36 4.22
C ALA A 23 -7.27 -13.57 5.45
N ALA A 24 -8.53 -13.10 5.42
CA ALA A 24 -9.48 -13.30 6.51
C ALA A 24 -9.99 -14.75 6.61
N ASP A 25 -9.89 -15.51 5.52
CA ASP A 25 -10.31 -16.91 5.47
C ASP A 25 -9.21 -17.88 5.94
N LEU A 26 -7.99 -17.38 6.19
CA LEU A 26 -6.88 -18.17 6.73
C LEU A 26 -7.07 -18.43 8.22
N SER A 27 -6.57 -19.57 8.70
CA SER A 27 -6.30 -19.75 10.12
C SER A 27 -5.20 -18.79 10.60
N ASP A 28 -5.17 -18.47 11.91
CA ASP A 28 -4.10 -17.62 12.47
C ASP A 28 -2.71 -18.26 12.27
N GLU A 29 -2.63 -19.60 12.29
CA GLU A 29 -1.39 -20.34 11.99
C GLU A 29 -0.91 -20.07 10.57
N GLU A 30 -1.77 -20.23 9.56
CA GLU A 30 -1.42 -19.98 8.15
C GLU A 30 -1.08 -18.52 7.88
N TYR A 31 -1.84 -17.59 8.49
CA TYR A 31 -1.61 -16.15 8.36
C TYR A 31 -0.23 -15.72 8.88
N ARG A 32 0.26 -16.41 9.93
CA ARG A 32 1.55 -16.13 10.59
C ARG A 32 2.69 -17.02 10.11
N LEU A 33 2.40 -18.06 9.35
CA LEU A 33 3.37 -19.03 8.86
C LEU A 33 4.48 -18.34 8.06
N ASP A 34 5.73 -18.69 8.36
CA ASP A 34 6.87 -18.26 7.54
C ASP A 34 6.85 -19.02 6.21
N LEU A 35 6.63 -18.28 5.13
CA LEU A 35 6.52 -18.78 3.76
C LEU A 35 7.73 -18.36 2.91
N GLY A 36 8.79 -17.85 3.55
CA GLY A 36 9.98 -17.35 2.85
C GLY A 36 9.72 -16.05 2.09
N LEU A 37 8.69 -15.28 2.46
CA LEU A 37 8.51 -13.92 1.94
C LEU A 37 9.64 -13.02 2.45
N PHE A 38 9.83 -11.83 1.87
CA PHE A 38 10.86 -10.90 2.36
C PHE A 38 10.68 -10.56 3.85
N PHE A 39 9.42 -10.43 4.29
CA PHE A 39 9.06 -10.25 5.70
C PHE A 39 8.64 -11.56 6.40
N GLY A 40 8.93 -12.72 5.81
CA GLY A 40 8.61 -14.05 6.34
C GLY A 40 7.16 -14.48 6.06
N SER A 41 6.18 -13.80 6.64
CA SER A 41 4.76 -14.21 6.61
C SER A 41 3.82 -13.19 5.97
N ILE A 42 2.58 -13.60 5.70
CA ILE A 42 1.50 -12.71 5.21
C ILE A 42 1.27 -11.60 6.25
N HIS A 43 1.17 -11.95 7.54
CA HIS A 43 0.99 -10.99 8.63
C HIS A 43 2.03 -9.86 8.64
N ARG A 44 3.31 -10.23 8.57
CA ARG A 44 4.40 -9.26 8.59
C ARG A 44 4.42 -8.43 7.30
N THR A 45 4.12 -9.04 6.15
CA THR A 45 4.06 -8.33 4.86
C THR A 45 2.90 -7.33 4.80
N LEU A 46 1.72 -7.64 5.34
CA LEU A 46 0.60 -6.70 5.43
C LEU A 46 0.91 -5.52 6.36
N ASN A 47 1.55 -5.77 7.50
CA ASN A 47 2.04 -4.71 8.38
C ASN A 47 3.06 -3.80 7.68
N HIS A 48 4.01 -4.41 6.95
CA HIS A 48 5.02 -3.66 6.19
C HIS A 48 4.40 -2.72 5.13
N LEU A 49 3.37 -3.17 4.41
CA LEU A 49 2.66 -2.32 3.45
C LEU A 49 2.05 -1.08 4.14
N LEU A 50 1.44 -1.24 5.31
CA LEU A 50 0.90 -0.10 6.09
C LEU A 50 2.01 0.80 6.65
N VAL A 51 3.12 0.21 7.11
CA VAL A 51 4.31 0.96 7.59
C VAL A 51 4.84 1.87 6.49
N THR A 52 5.06 1.33 5.30
CA THR A 52 5.65 2.08 4.18
C THR A 52 4.72 3.16 3.66
N ASP A 53 3.42 2.90 3.62
CA ASP A 53 2.41 3.91 3.27
C ASP A 53 2.44 5.09 4.25
N ARG A 54 2.44 4.83 5.57
CA ARG A 54 2.51 5.90 6.59
C ARG A 54 3.78 6.73 6.47
N ILE A 55 4.93 6.08 6.26
CA ILE A 55 6.22 6.77 6.05
C ILE A 55 6.13 7.70 4.83
N TRP A 56 5.65 7.21 3.69
CA TRP A 56 5.54 8.02 2.47
C TRP A 56 4.50 9.13 2.59
N MET A 57 3.34 8.84 3.18
CA MET A 57 2.31 9.84 3.40
C MET A 57 2.78 10.95 4.36
N LYS A 58 3.55 10.62 5.40
CA LYS A 58 4.21 11.63 6.23
C LYS A 58 5.15 12.51 5.42
N ARG A 59 5.95 11.93 4.52
CA ARG A 59 6.88 12.70 3.68
C ARG A 59 6.15 13.60 2.69
N PHE A 60 5.05 13.13 2.11
CA PHE A 60 4.26 13.89 1.14
C PHE A 60 3.45 15.02 1.75
N THR A 61 2.94 14.82 2.98
CA THR A 61 1.97 15.74 3.59
C THR A 61 2.52 16.50 4.79
N GLY A 62 3.60 16.03 5.41
CA GLY A 62 4.08 16.54 6.70
C GLY A 62 3.27 16.01 7.90
N GLU A 63 2.21 15.23 7.67
CA GLU A 63 1.23 14.83 8.69
C GLU A 63 1.17 13.31 8.91
N GLY A 64 0.62 12.90 10.05
CA GLY A 64 0.46 11.49 10.44
C GLY A 64 1.72 10.84 11.02
N ASP A 65 1.63 9.53 11.20
CA ASP A 65 2.65 8.69 11.83
C ASP A 65 3.87 8.49 10.93
N HIS A 66 5.03 8.26 11.56
CA HIS A 66 6.25 7.85 10.87
C HIS A 66 6.91 6.70 11.64
N PRO A 67 6.53 5.44 11.35
CA PRO A 67 7.24 4.27 11.88
C PRO A 67 8.76 4.38 11.62
N LYS A 68 9.56 3.90 12.57
CA LYS A 68 11.02 4.04 12.52
C LYS A 68 11.72 2.83 11.90
N GLN A 69 11.06 1.68 11.86
CA GLN A 69 11.58 0.42 11.35
C GLN A 69 10.64 -0.10 10.26
N LEU A 70 11.22 -0.70 9.21
CA LEU A 70 10.45 -1.18 8.06
C LEU A 70 9.69 -2.47 8.35
N ASP A 71 10.15 -3.26 9.32
CA ASP A 71 9.57 -4.50 9.80
C ASP A 71 8.73 -4.32 11.08
N ALA A 72 8.40 -3.07 11.43
CA ALA A 72 7.53 -2.78 12.56
C ALA A 72 6.15 -3.43 12.39
N ILE A 73 5.66 -4.06 13.46
CA ILE A 73 4.28 -4.51 13.56
C ILE A 73 3.45 -3.34 14.12
N ILE A 74 2.60 -2.75 13.28
CA ILE A 74 1.66 -1.69 13.69
C ILE A 74 0.64 -2.27 14.68
N THR A 75 0.16 -3.47 14.40
CA THR A 75 -0.70 -4.23 15.29
C THR A 75 -0.67 -5.72 14.95
N ASP A 76 -0.69 -6.56 15.99
CA ASP A 76 -0.82 -8.01 15.85
C ASP A 76 -2.26 -8.46 15.53
N ASN A 77 -3.25 -7.60 15.79
CA ASN A 77 -4.66 -7.92 15.57
C ASN A 77 -5.04 -7.71 14.10
N PHE A 78 -5.46 -8.77 13.41
CA PHE A 78 -5.81 -8.72 12.00
C PHE A 78 -6.97 -7.75 11.68
N ILE A 79 -8.01 -7.72 12.52
CA ILE A 79 -9.17 -6.85 12.32
C ILE A 79 -8.74 -5.39 12.42
N THR A 80 -7.98 -5.04 13.47
CA THR A 80 -7.42 -3.69 13.62
C THR A 80 -6.48 -3.35 12.47
N LEU A 81 -5.64 -4.28 12.01
CA LEU A 81 -4.76 -4.04 10.87
C LEU A 81 -5.56 -3.72 9.60
N ARG A 82 -6.64 -4.47 9.36
CA ARG A 82 -7.56 -4.25 8.23
C ARG A 82 -8.22 -2.88 8.30
N ASP A 83 -8.73 -2.48 9.46
CA ASP A 83 -9.35 -1.17 9.64
C ASP A 83 -8.35 -0.03 9.39
N LEU A 84 -7.13 -0.16 9.93
CA LEU A 84 -6.05 0.79 9.69
C LEU A 84 -5.63 0.84 8.22
N ARG A 85 -5.62 -0.30 7.52
CA ARG A 85 -5.38 -0.36 6.08
C ARG A 85 -6.42 0.41 5.31
N HIS A 86 -7.71 0.17 5.58
CA HIS A 86 -8.80 0.88 4.91
C HIS A 86 -8.69 2.39 5.11
N ALA A 87 -8.40 2.84 6.35
CA ALA A 87 -8.22 4.26 6.64
C ALA A 87 -7.03 4.89 5.90
N GLU A 88 -5.89 4.19 5.81
CA GLU A 88 -4.72 4.69 5.09
C GLU A 88 -4.95 4.70 3.57
N ASP A 89 -5.63 3.69 3.01
CA ASP A 89 -6.03 3.67 1.61
C ASP A 89 -6.94 4.85 1.25
N GLU A 90 -7.91 5.15 2.12
CA GLU A 90 -8.79 6.30 1.93
C GLU A 90 -8.00 7.62 2.00
N ARG A 91 -7.03 7.72 2.91
CA ARG A 91 -6.13 8.88 3.01
C ARG A 91 -5.29 9.05 1.74
N ILE A 92 -4.75 7.97 1.19
CA ILE A 92 -3.99 8.00 -0.07
C ILE A 92 -4.88 8.45 -1.23
N CYS A 93 -6.10 7.89 -1.34
CA CYS A 93 -7.06 8.28 -2.38
C CYS A 93 -7.40 9.77 -2.30
N ARG A 94 -7.74 10.28 -1.10
CA ARG A 94 -8.03 11.72 -0.89
C ARG A 94 -6.83 12.59 -1.25
N TYR A 95 -5.62 12.17 -0.86
CA TYR A 95 -4.40 12.90 -1.21
C TYR A 95 -4.22 12.98 -2.71
N THR A 96 -4.27 11.87 -3.44
CA THR A 96 -4.09 11.86 -4.90
C THR A 96 -5.20 12.60 -5.65
N ASP A 97 -6.44 12.55 -5.15
CA ASP A 97 -7.56 13.29 -5.73
C ASP A 97 -7.41 14.81 -5.54
N SER A 98 -6.63 15.27 -4.55
CA SER A 98 -6.35 16.69 -4.29
C SER A 98 -5.16 17.28 -5.08
N LEU A 99 -4.45 16.44 -5.84
CA LEU A 99 -3.28 16.85 -6.62
C LEU A 99 -3.69 17.41 -7.97
N ASN A 100 -3.11 18.55 -8.33
CA ASN A 100 -3.19 19.12 -9.67
C ASN A 100 -1.82 18.97 -10.38
N ALA A 101 -1.78 19.33 -11.67
CA ALA A 101 -0.60 19.24 -12.51
C ALA A 101 0.63 19.94 -11.91
N ASP A 102 0.45 21.13 -11.32
CA ASP A 102 1.53 21.90 -10.71
C ASP A 102 2.12 21.18 -9.49
N LYS A 103 1.28 20.64 -8.60
CA LYS A 103 1.74 19.85 -7.45
C LYS A 103 2.48 18.58 -7.90
N LEU A 104 1.97 17.88 -8.93
CA LEU A 104 2.60 16.68 -9.47
C LEU A 104 3.96 16.94 -10.11
N ALA A 105 4.10 18.09 -10.80
CA ALA A 105 5.37 18.54 -11.36
C ALA A 105 6.35 19.08 -10.28
N GLY A 106 5.82 19.42 -9.11
CA GLY A 106 6.56 19.98 -7.99
C GLY A 106 7.47 19.00 -7.26
N ARG A 107 8.04 19.51 -6.16
CA ARG A 107 8.93 18.76 -5.27
C ARG A 107 8.38 18.80 -3.85
N PHE A 108 8.75 17.80 -3.06
CA PHE A 108 8.55 17.77 -1.61
C PHE A 108 9.89 17.57 -0.93
N THR A 109 9.96 17.95 0.34
CA THR A 109 11.16 17.87 1.16
C THR A 109 10.85 17.11 2.44
N TYR A 110 11.75 16.22 2.85
CA TYR A 110 11.63 15.46 4.09
C TYR A 110 13.01 15.18 4.67
N THR A 111 13.06 14.94 5.98
CA THR A 111 14.29 14.57 6.67
C THR A 111 14.38 13.05 6.81
N THR A 112 15.52 12.47 6.43
CA THR A 112 15.78 11.04 6.62
C THR A 112 15.94 10.73 8.10
N VAL A 113 15.39 9.59 8.54
CA VAL A 113 15.50 9.16 9.95
C VAL A 113 16.89 8.60 10.27
N SER A 114 17.60 8.05 9.28
CA SER A 114 18.89 7.39 9.45
C SER A 114 20.06 8.33 9.70
N ASP A 115 20.09 9.48 9.04
CA ASP A 115 21.25 10.39 9.03
C ASP A 115 20.86 11.88 9.04
N LEU A 116 19.58 12.19 9.36
CA LEU A 116 19.04 13.54 9.51
C LEU A 116 19.30 14.47 8.31
N ARG A 117 19.38 13.91 7.10
CA ARG A 117 19.58 14.69 5.88
C ARG A 117 18.25 15.17 5.33
N THR A 118 18.21 16.45 4.97
CA THR A 118 17.11 17.04 4.22
C THR A 118 17.19 16.60 2.76
N MET A 119 16.23 15.79 2.32
CA MET A 119 16.09 15.32 0.95
C MET A 119 14.99 16.09 0.25
N SER A 120 15.23 16.50 -1.02
CA SER A 120 14.19 17.05 -1.89
C SER A 120 14.03 16.17 -3.12
N GLN A 121 12.81 15.74 -3.42
CA GLN A 121 12.49 14.85 -4.54
C GLN A 121 11.27 15.34 -5.33
N ARG A 122 11.16 14.95 -6.60
CA ARG A 122 9.98 15.22 -7.42
C ARG A 122 8.83 14.33 -6.97
N LEU A 123 7.61 14.88 -6.91
CA LEU A 123 6.46 14.15 -6.37
C LEU A 123 6.05 12.96 -7.24
N ALA A 124 5.86 13.16 -8.55
CA ALA A 124 5.38 12.12 -9.44
C ALA A 124 6.25 10.83 -9.44
N PRO A 125 7.59 10.88 -9.54
CA PRO A 125 8.42 9.68 -9.41
C PRO A 125 8.30 8.98 -8.05
N SER A 126 8.14 9.73 -6.96
CA SER A 126 7.96 9.16 -5.62
C SER A 126 6.59 8.49 -5.45
N LEU A 127 5.52 9.02 -6.07
CA LEU A 127 4.23 8.34 -6.16
C LEU A 127 4.32 7.05 -6.98
N ALA A 128 5.05 7.07 -8.10
CA ALA A 128 5.29 5.86 -8.89
C ALA A 128 6.04 4.80 -8.07
N HIS A 129 7.04 5.19 -7.27
CA HIS A 129 7.71 4.30 -6.33
C HIS A 129 6.73 3.70 -5.32
N LEU A 130 5.89 4.52 -4.67
CA LEU A 130 4.89 4.06 -3.69
C LEU A 130 4.01 2.94 -4.28
N PHE A 131 3.40 3.18 -5.45
CA PHE A 131 2.50 2.20 -6.04
C PHE A 131 3.20 0.98 -6.62
N ASN A 132 4.41 1.14 -7.17
CA ASN A 132 5.20 0.00 -7.64
C ASN A 132 5.65 -0.90 -6.47
N HIS A 133 6.04 -0.29 -5.35
CA HIS A 133 6.38 -1.00 -4.11
C HIS A 133 5.18 -1.79 -3.57
N GLN A 134 3.99 -1.18 -3.55
CA GLN A 134 2.75 -1.86 -3.18
C GLN A 134 2.48 -3.09 -4.07
N THR A 135 2.58 -2.94 -5.40
CA THR A 135 2.40 -4.06 -6.34
C THR A 135 3.39 -5.19 -6.09
N HIS A 136 4.67 -4.87 -5.81
CA HIS A 136 5.69 -5.88 -5.52
C HIS A 136 5.31 -6.75 -4.30
N HIS A 137 4.97 -6.15 -3.17
CA HIS A 137 4.64 -6.90 -1.95
C HIS A 137 3.25 -7.54 -1.98
N ARG A 138 2.28 -6.95 -2.69
CA ARG A 138 1.03 -7.66 -3.00
C ARG A 138 1.27 -8.92 -3.82
N GLY A 139 2.21 -8.90 -4.77
CA GLY A 139 2.62 -10.09 -5.52
C GLY A 139 3.17 -11.20 -4.62
N GLN A 140 3.94 -10.84 -3.58
CA GLN A 140 4.41 -11.79 -2.57
C GLN A 140 3.25 -12.41 -1.78
N ILE A 141 2.31 -11.60 -1.31
CA ILE A 141 1.13 -12.09 -0.57
C ILE A 141 0.25 -12.97 -1.47
N HIS A 142 0.01 -12.56 -2.72
CA HIS A 142 -0.74 -13.36 -3.69
C HIS A 142 -0.09 -14.74 -3.87
N ALA A 143 1.23 -14.80 -4.07
CA ALA A 143 1.95 -16.07 -4.19
C ALA A 143 1.86 -16.93 -2.92
N ALA A 144 1.92 -16.31 -1.74
CA ALA A 144 1.74 -17.00 -0.45
C ALA A 144 0.34 -17.59 -0.30
N LEU A 145 -0.71 -16.83 -0.65
CA LEU A 145 -2.09 -17.30 -0.67
C LEU A 145 -2.25 -18.52 -1.59
N THR A 146 -1.70 -18.48 -2.81
CA THR A 146 -1.70 -19.63 -3.72
C THR A 146 -0.97 -20.84 -3.12
N ARG A 147 0.17 -20.63 -2.44
CA ARG A 147 0.95 -21.71 -1.82
C ARG A 147 0.20 -22.39 -0.67
N LEU A 148 -0.64 -21.65 0.06
CA LEU A 148 -1.52 -22.17 1.10
C LEU A 148 -2.75 -22.90 0.54
N GLY A 149 -2.91 -22.97 -0.79
CA GLY A 149 -4.04 -23.64 -1.43
C GLY A 149 -5.32 -22.81 -1.45
N THR A 150 -5.23 -21.50 -1.15
CA THR A 150 -6.37 -20.58 -1.25
C THR A 150 -6.55 -20.03 -2.67
N ASP A 151 -7.78 -19.66 -3.02
CA ASP A 151 -8.09 -18.97 -4.27
C ASP A 151 -7.61 -17.51 -4.20
N ALA A 152 -6.33 -17.30 -4.53
CA ALA A 152 -5.74 -15.97 -4.60
C ALA A 152 -6.49 -15.10 -5.64
N PRO A 153 -6.97 -13.90 -5.27
CA PRO A 153 -7.79 -13.08 -6.15
C PRO A 153 -6.97 -12.51 -7.29
N SER A 154 -7.57 -12.41 -8.48
CA SER A 154 -6.99 -11.63 -9.58
C SER A 154 -6.85 -10.16 -9.18
N LEU A 155 -5.65 -9.61 -9.36
CA LEU A 155 -5.33 -8.23 -9.04
C LEU A 155 -5.12 -7.39 -10.30
N ASP A 156 -5.64 -7.81 -11.44
CA ASP A 156 -5.42 -7.11 -12.71
C ASP A 156 -6.03 -5.70 -12.71
N LEU A 157 -5.23 -4.71 -13.11
CA LEU A 157 -5.72 -3.33 -13.26
C LEU A 157 -6.87 -3.23 -14.28
N SER A 158 -6.83 -4.05 -15.34
CA SER A 158 -7.90 -4.11 -16.34
C SER A 158 -9.22 -4.63 -15.76
N GLN A 159 -9.16 -5.50 -14.75
CA GLN A 159 -10.34 -5.96 -14.02
C GLN A 159 -10.87 -4.85 -13.12
N PHE A 160 -9.99 -4.15 -12.39
CA PHE A 160 -10.38 -2.97 -11.61
C PHE A 160 -11.12 -1.94 -12.47
N GLN A 161 -10.59 -1.60 -13.65
CA GLN A 161 -11.21 -0.63 -14.57
C GLN A 161 -12.63 -1.01 -15.03
N ARG A 162 -13.02 -2.29 -14.93
CA ARG A 162 -14.39 -2.76 -15.26
C ARG A 162 -15.35 -2.70 -14.07
N THR A 163 -14.86 -2.46 -12.86
CA THR A 163 -15.69 -2.25 -11.66
C THR A 163 -16.38 -0.88 -11.67
N GLU A 164 -17.36 -0.65 -10.81
CA GLU A 164 -17.98 0.67 -10.65
C GLU A 164 -16.95 1.75 -10.26
N GLY A 165 -16.07 1.46 -9.30
CA GLY A 165 -15.03 2.40 -8.84
C GLY A 165 -13.92 2.67 -9.87
N GLY A 166 -13.64 1.70 -10.74
CA GLY A 166 -12.58 1.81 -11.75
C GLY A 166 -13.02 2.37 -13.10
N ARG A 167 -14.31 2.31 -13.44
CA ARG A 167 -14.84 2.72 -14.77
C ARG A 167 -14.56 4.18 -15.13
N ARG A 168 -14.37 5.06 -14.14
CA ARG A 168 -13.97 6.46 -14.37
C ARG A 168 -12.52 6.64 -14.84
N PHE A 169 -11.72 5.58 -14.82
CA PHE A 169 -10.32 5.55 -15.27
C PHE A 169 -10.08 4.65 -16.49
N ALA A 170 -11.17 4.17 -17.12
CA ALA A 170 -11.14 3.32 -18.30
C ALA A 170 -11.18 4.15 -19.59
#